data_AF-A0A820YXT6-F1
#
_entry.id   AF-A0A820YXT6-F1
#
_cell.length_a   1.000
_cell.length_b   1.000
_cell.length_c   1.000
_cell.angle_alpha   90.00
_cell.angle_beta   90.00
_cell.angle_gamma   90.00
#
_symmetry.space_group_name_H-M   'P 1'
#
loop_
_entity.id
_entity.type
_entity.pdbx_description
1 polymer ?
#
loop_
_entity_poly.entity_id
_entity_poly.type
_entity_poly.pdbx_seq_one_letter_code
_entity_poly.pdbx_strand_id
1 'polypeptide(L)'
;MTLILGIGTSFYGLNNPDPQIESLLFCKVRGYIFQICLMLSRWFVAFACIDRYASTSDKIHLRNFAKPKIAYRIIIIIIIFWSIICSHRLIFYEIKGNFCGIINNIAAALYHSLYVTIGGGIFPSMIMIICAYLIRRNLAQRQKKTDTTGIR
;
A
#
# COMPACT_ATOMS: atom_id res chain seq x y z
N MET A 1 -11.40 2.92 -5.82
CA MET A 1 -10.56 3.65 -6.82
C MET A 1 -10.10 2.81 -7.99
N THR A 2 -9.74 1.54 -7.81
CA THR A 2 -9.30 0.63 -8.90
C THR A 2 -10.38 0.40 -9.97
N LEU A 3 -11.65 0.27 -9.56
CA LEU A 3 -12.78 0.11 -10.48
C LEU A 3 -13.04 1.35 -11.34
N ILE A 4 -12.92 2.55 -10.77
CA ILE A 4 -13.23 3.81 -11.47
C ILE A 4 -12.25 4.06 -12.62
N LEU A 5 -10.95 3.78 -12.41
CA LEU A 5 -9.93 3.91 -13.46
C LEU A 5 -9.95 2.76 -14.47
N GLY A 6 -10.46 1.58 -14.09
CA GLY A 6 -10.66 0.45 -15.01
C GLY A 6 -11.85 0.70 -15.94
N ILE A 7 -13.00 1.05 -15.37
CA ILE A 7 -14.24 1.37 -16.09
C ILE A 7 -14.04 2.61 -16.95
N GLY A 8 -13.35 3.63 -16.45
CA GLY A 8 -13.05 4.86 -17.18
C GLY A 8 -12.35 4.58 -18.51
N THR A 9 -11.28 3.79 -18.55
CA THR A 9 -10.60 3.51 -19.83
C THR A 9 -11.42 2.64 -20.76
N SER A 10 -12.20 1.70 -20.22
CA SER A 10 -13.08 0.85 -21.04
C SER A 10 -14.24 1.63 -21.67
N PHE A 11 -14.79 2.64 -20.98
CA PHE A 11 -15.79 3.53 -21.55
C PHE A 11 -15.22 4.50 -22.57
N TYR A 12 -14.00 5.00 -22.36
CA TYR A 12 -13.35 5.91 -23.30
C TYR A 12 -12.88 5.23 -24.60
N GLY A 13 -12.44 3.96 -24.53
CA GLY A 13 -12.08 3.15 -25.70
C GLY A 13 -13.27 2.68 -26.55
N LEU A 14 -14.50 2.79 -26.03
CA LEU A 14 -15.72 2.44 -26.77
C LEU A 14 -16.14 3.54 -27.77
N ASN A 15 -15.70 4.78 -27.56
CA ASN A 15 -16.20 5.95 -28.29
C ASN A 15 -15.13 6.71 -29.09
N ASN A 16 -13.85 6.35 -28.94
CA ASN A 16 -12.69 6.95 -29.61
C ASN A 16 -11.58 5.89 -29.79
N PRO A 17 -10.62 6.05 -30.73
CA PRO A 17 -9.44 5.18 -30.82
C PRO A 17 -8.74 5.12 -29.45
N ASP A 18 -8.41 3.91 -29.00
CA ASP A 18 -7.94 3.64 -27.65
C ASP A 18 -6.74 4.54 -27.25
N PRO A 19 -6.90 5.45 -26.27
CA PRO A 19 -5.79 6.30 -25.79
C PRO A 19 -4.70 5.50 -25.06
N GLN A 20 -4.99 4.22 -24.76
CA GLN A 20 -4.02 3.25 -24.24
C GLN A 20 -2.95 2.88 -25.27
N ILE A 21 -3.24 3.07 -26.55
CA ILE A 21 -2.40 2.70 -27.70
C ILE A 21 -1.83 3.95 -28.38
N GLU A 22 -2.57 5.06 -28.34
CA GLU A 22 -2.17 6.31 -28.99
C GLU A 22 -1.12 7.11 -28.22
N SER A 23 -1.17 7.10 -26.88
CA SER A 23 -0.33 7.95 -26.03
C SER A 23 0.52 7.13 -25.05
N LEU A 24 1.80 6.94 -25.39
CA LEU A 24 2.82 6.31 -24.54
C LEU A 24 2.91 6.94 -23.14
N LEU A 25 2.69 8.26 -23.07
CA LEU A 25 2.64 9.03 -21.84
C LEU A 25 1.47 8.62 -20.94
N PHE A 26 0.27 8.46 -21.51
CA PHE A 26 -0.93 8.12 -20.74
C PHE A 26 -0.83 6.72 -20.13
N CYS A 27 -0.36 5.74 -20.91
CA CYS A 27 -0.18 4.40 -20.38
C CYS A 27 0.87 4.34 -19.25
N LYS A 28 2.01 5.01 -19.42
CA LYS A 28 3.06 5.08 -18.40
C LYS A 28 2.55 5.71 -17.10
N VAL A 29 1.90 6.86 -17.19
CA VAL A 29 1.38 7.59 -16.02
C VAL A 29 0.29 6.80 -15.31
N ARG A 30 -0.62 6.16 -16.06
CA ARG A 30 -1.68 5.33 -15.48
C ARG A 30 -1.10 4.14 -14.70
N GLY A 31 -0.16 3.40 -15.30
CA GLY A 31 0.49 2.27 -14.63
C GLY A 31 1.26 2.69 -13.38
N TYR A 32 1.92 3.86 -13.42
CA TYR A 32 2.64 4.45 -12.29
C TYR A 32 1.70 4.83 -11.14
N ILE A 33 0.65 5.61 -11.41
CA ILE A 33 -0.32 6.06 -10.39
C ILE A 33 -1.03 4.85 -9.77
N PHE A 34 -1.46 3.90 -10.59
CA PHE A 34 -2.15 2.71 -10.11
C PHE A 34 -1.28 1.93 -9.14
N GLN A 35 -0.01 1.72 -9.49
CA GLN A 35 0.90 1.02 -8.60
C GLN A 35 1.08 1.75 -7.27
N ILE A 36 1.36 3.05 -7.31
CA ILE A 36 1.61 3.84 -6.10
C ILE A 36 0.41 3.79 -5.17
N CYS A 37 -0.79 4.04 -5.68
CA CYS A 37 -2.02 3.99 -4.89
C CYS A 37 -2.20 2.61 -4.23
N LEU A 38 -1.91 1.54 -4.98
CA LEU A 38 -2.08 0.17 -4.50
C LEU A 38 -1.05 -0.20 -3.42
N MET A 39 0.20 0.26 -3.54
CA MET A 39 1.20 0.07 -2.48
C MET A 39 0.91 0.94 -1.25
N LEU A 40 0.62 2.23 -1.45
CA LEU A 40 0.34 3.15 -0.35
C LEU A 40 -0.86 2.72 0.48
N SER A 41 -1.95 2.28 -0.15
CA SER A 41 -3.14 1.80 0.57
C SER A 41 -2.80 0.64 1.52
N ARG A 42 -2.00 -0.35 1.08
CA ARG A 42 -1.59 -1.48 1.93
C ARG A 42 -0.71 -1.04 3.10
N TRP A 43 0.24 -0.14 2.85
CA TRP A 43 1.10 0.39 3.89
C TRP A 43 0.35 1.25 4.90
N PHE A 44 -0.61 2.08 4.46
CA PHE A 44 -1.44 2.87 5.38
C PHE A 44 -2.28 1.99 6.30
N VAL A 45 -2.82 0.87 5.80
CA VAL A 45 -3.52 -0.10 6.66
C VAL A 45 -2.56 -0.71 7.68
N ALA A 46 -1.35 -1.11 7.28
CA ALA A 46 -0.35 -1.62 8.20
C ALA A 46 0.03 -0.61 9.30
N PHE A 47 0.22 0.67 8.94
CA PHE A 47 0.48 1.72 9.93
C PHE A 47 -0.71 1.99 10.83
N ALA A 48 -1.94 1.95 10.31
CA ALA A 48 -3.14 2.07 11.12
C ALA A 48 -3.24 0.94 12.16
N CYS A 49 -2.85 -0.28 11.80
CA CYS A 49 -2.77 -1.40 12.74
C CYS A 49 -1.71 -1.16 13.83
N ILE A 50 -0.53 -0.64 13.46
CA ILE A 50 0.52 -0.27 14.43
C ILE A 50 0.03 0.82 15.38
N ASP A 51 -0.64 1.84 14.87
CA ASP A 51 -1.18 2.96 15.65
C ASP A 51 -2.24 2.49 16.67
N ARG A 52 -3.15 1.60 16.25
CA ARG A 52 -4.11 0.96 17.16
C ARG A 52 -3.42 0.09 18.22
N TYR A 53 -2.39 -0.65 17.84
CA TYR A 53 -1.59 -1.44 18.80
C TYR A 53 -0.90 -0.54 19.83
N ALA A 54 -0.27 0.54 19.36
CA ALA A 54 0.39 1.53 20.18
C ALA A 54 -0.56 2.20 21.18
N SER A 55 -1.78 2.51 20.75
CA SER A 55 -2.84 3.07 21.59
C SER A 55 -3.37 2.10 22.65
N THR A 56 -3.36 0.79 22.35
CA THR A 56 -3.88 -0.25 23.26
C THR A 56 -2.84 -0.67 24.31
N SER A 57 -1.54 -0.44 24.06
CA SER A 57 -0.46 -0.82 24.98
C SER A 57 -0.28 0.20 26.11
N ASP A 58 -0.03 -0.29 27.33
CA ASP A 58 0.27 0.58 28.49
C ASP A 58 1.70 1.13 28.49
N LYS A 59 2.54 0.75 27.50
CA LYS A 59 3.92 1.23 27.41
C LYS A 59 3.96 2.68 26.95
N ILE A 60 4.53 3.56 27.78
CA ILE A 60 4.66 5.01 27.54
C ILE A 60 5.37 5.30 26.21
N HIS A 61 6.44 4.56 25.88
CA HIS A 61 7.16 4.71 24.61
C HIS A 61 6.27 4.46 23.39
N LEU A 62 5.38 3.47 23.47
CA LEU A 62 4.48 3.13 22.38
C LEU A 62 3.36 4.17 22.26
N ARG A 63 2.83 4.65 23.39
CA ARG A 63 1.83 5.73 23.42
C ARG A 63 2.38 7.05 22.87
N ASN A 64 3.67 7.31 23.07
CA ASN A 64 4.33 8.50 22.53
C ASN A 64 4.51 8.41 21.01
N PHE A 65 4.62 7.19 20.46
CA PHE A 65 4.72 6.93 19.02
C PHE A 65 3.37 7.12 18.30
N ALA A 66 2.25 6.83 18.96
CA ALA A 66 0.88 7.07 18.47
C ALA A 66 0.48 8.56 18.42
N LYS A 67 1.44 9.49 18.45
CA LYS A 67 1.15 10.93 18.32
C LYS A 67 0.82 11.27 16.86
N PRO A 68 -0.26 12.01 16.59
CA PRO A 68 -0.67 12.34 15.21
C PRO A 68 0.42 13.08 14.44
N LYS A 69 1.21 13.93 15.12
CA LYS A 69 2.36 14.64 14.53
C LYS A 69 3.42 13.69 13.95
N ILE A 70 3.65 12.55 14.59
CA ILE A 70 4.62 11.54 14.12
C ILE A 70 3.99 10.74 12.99
N ALA A 71 2.72 10.36 13.10
CA ALA A 71 1.99 9.66 12.04
C ALA A 71 2.02 10.42 10.71
N TYR A 72 1.75 11.74 10.73
CA TYR A 72 1.84 12.56 9.51
C TYR A 72 3.25 12.58 8.90
N ARG A 73 4.31 12.67 9.73
CA ARG A 73 5.70 12.60 9.22
C ARG A 73 5.99 11.26 8.55
N ILE A 74 5.58 10.14 9.17
CA ILE A 74 5.77 8.79 8.59
C ILE A 74 5.00 8.65 7.28
N ILE A 75 3.76 9.15 7.21
CA ILE A 75 2.95 9.14 5.98
C ILE A 75 3.65 9.90 4.85
N ILE A 76 4.17 11.10 5.12
CA ILE A 76 4.87 11.89 4.10
C ILE A 76 6.13 11.16 3.63
N ILE A 77 6.93 10.62 4.55
CA ILE A 77 8.15 9.88 4.22
C ILE A 77 7.82 8.65 3.37
N ILE A 78 6.77 7.90 3.70
CA ILE A 78 6.42 6.69 2.95
C ILE A 78 5.90 7.02 1.55
N ILE A 79 5.13 8.10 1.41
CA ILE A 79 4.68 8.59 0.09
C ILE A 79 5.89 8.89 -0.79
N ILE A 80 6.83 9.70 -0.29
CA ILE A 80 8.05 10.07 -1.04
C ILE A 80 8.86 8.83 -1.41
N PHE A 81 9.08 7.92 -0.45
CA PHE A 81 9.83 6.69 -0.65
C PHE A 81 9.21 5.79 -1.73
N TRP A 82 7.90 5.52 -1.65
CA TRP A 82 7.21 4.70 -2.66
C TRP A 82 7.10 5.40 -4.01
N SER A 83 6.97 6.73 -4.06
CA SER A 83 6.99 7.50 -5.31
C SER A 83 8.35 7.38 -6.02
N ILE A 84 9.47 7.52 -5.30
CA ILE A 84 10.80 7.38 -5.88
C ILE A 84 11.00 5.96 -6.40
N ILE A 85 10.68 4.93 -5.62
CA ILE A 85 10.92 3.55 -6.07
C ILE A 85 9.98 3.15 -7.21
N CYS A 86 8.72 3.59 -7.19
CA CYS A 86 7.80 3.33 -8.30
C CYS A 86 8.21 4.05 -9.60
N SER A 87 9.03 5.10 -9.52
CA SER A 87 9.49 5.88 -10.69
C SER A 87 10.32 5.03 -11.65
N HIS A 88 10.98 3.98 -11.16
CA HIS A 88 11.61 2.94 -11.98
C HIS A 88 10.68 2.40 -13.07
N ARG A 89 9.37 2.25 -12.80
CA ARG A 89 8.41 1.75 -13.81
C ARG A 89 8.26 2.66 -15.01
N LEU A 90 8.41 3.98 -14.84
CA LEU A 90 8.26 4.93 -15.92
C LEU A 90 9.30 4.71 -17.03
N ILE A 91 10.47 4.21 -16.64
CA ILE A 91 11.63 3.99 -17.51
C ILE A 91 11.47 2.67 -18.28
N PHE A 92 11.05 1.60 -17.62
CA PHE A 92 11.01 0.24 -18.20
C PHE A 92 9.73 -0.11 -18.98
N TYR A 93 8.72 0.76 -19.01
CA TYR A 93 7.52 0.54 -19.82
C TYR A 93 7.79 0.92 -21.29
N GLU A 94 7.57 -0.03 -22.20
CA GLU A 94 7.63 0.16 -23.65
C GLU A 94 6.28 -0.19 -24.27
N ILE A 95 5.92 0.46 -25.38
CA ILE A 95 4.78 0.04 -26.21
C ILE A 95 5.30 -0.91 -27.27
N LYS A 96 4.81 -2.15 -27.29
CA LYS A 96 5.03 -3.09 -28.39
C LYS A 96 3.68 -3.69 -28.80
N GLY A 97 3.19 -3.24 -29.96
CA GLY A 97 1.98 -3.70 -30.64
C GLY A 97 0.72 -3.71 -29.76
N ASN A 98 -0.08 -2.63 -29.76
CA ASN A 98 -1.33 -2.45 -28.97
C ASN A 98 -1.31 -2.79 -27.47
N PHE A 99 -0.22 -3.33 -26.94
CA PHE A 99 -0.03 -3.68 -25.55
C PHE A 99 1.02 -2.75 -24.96
N CYS A 100 0.67 -2.21 -23.80
CA CYS A 100 1.56 -1.39 -23.01
C CYS A 100 1.97 -2.16 -21.76
N GLY A 101 3.23 -2.54 -21.69
CA GLY A 101 3.75 -3.39 -20.62
C GLY A 101 5.26 -3.61 -20.72
N ILE A 102 5.81 -4.37 -19.79
CA ILE A 102 7.22 -4.76 -19.78
C ILE A 102 7.35 -6.01 -20.65
N ILE A 103 7.53 -5.85 -21.96
CA ILE A 103 7.49 -6.97 -22.93
C ILE A 103 8.90 -7.47 -23.26
N ASN A 104 9.92 -6.63 -23.17
CA ASN A 104 11.24 -6.91 -23.74
C ASN A 104 12.30 -7.36 -22.72
N ASN A 105 12.04 -7.20 -21.42
CA ASN A 105 13.02 -7.48 -20.37
C ASN A 105 12.44 -8.37 -19.27
N ILE A 106 12.61 -9.70 -19.43
CA ILE A 106 12.19 -10.71 -18.46
C ILE A 106 12.81 -10.44 -17.07
N ALA A 107 14.07 -10.00 -17.02
CA ALA A 107 14.75 -9.63 -15.77
C ALA A 107 14.07 -8.46 -15.05
N ALA A 108 13.62 -7.43 -15.80
CA ALA A 108 12.91 -6.29 -15.22
C ALA A 108 11.50 -6.67 -14.73
N ALA A 109 10.83 -7.58 -15.45
CA ALA A 109 9.52 -8.11 -15.05
C ALA A 109 9.62 -8.97 -13.77
N LEU A 110 10.65 -9.82 -13.66
CA LEU A 110 10.92 -10.62 -12.46
C LEU A 110 11.27 -9.74 -11.27
N TYR A 111 12.17 -8.76 -11.46
CA TYR A 111 12.53 -7.80 -10.40
C TYR A 111 11.30 -7.08 -9.85
N HIS A 112 10.45 -6.57 -10.75
CA HIS A 112 9.22 -5.90 -10.40
C HIS A 112 8.24 -6.83 -9.67
N SER A 113 8.05 -8.05 -10.16
CA SER A 113 7.15 -9.04 -9.54
C SER A 113 7.60 -9.41 -8.13
N LEU A 114 8.90 -9.65 -7.94
CA LEU A 114 9.49 -9.90 -6.62
C LEU A 114 9.32 -8.71 -5.69
N TYR A 115 9.61 -7.50 -6.17
CA TYR A 115 9.46 -6.27 -5.40
C TYR A 115 8.02 -6.02 -4.94
N VAL A 116 7.03 -6.18 -5.83
CA VAL A 116 5.62 -6.00 -5.49
C VAL A 116 5.14 -7.06 -4.50
N THR A 117 5.56 -8.30 -4.70
CA THR A 117 5.12 -9.41 -3.87
C THR A 117 5.71 -9.28 -2.47
N ILE A 118 7.02 -9.02 -2.36
CA ILE A 118 7.71 -8.91 -1.08
C ILE A 118 7.32 -7.59 -0.39
N GLY A 119 7.60 -6.45 -1.03
CA GLY A 119 7.42 -5.13 -0.44
C GLY A 119 5.97 -4.67 -0.35
N GLY A 120 5.11 -5.13 -1.26
CA GLY A 120 3.69 -4.78 -1.28
C GLY A 120 2.76 -5.85 -0.69
N GLY A 121 3.18 -7.11 -0.62
CA GLY A 121 2.35 -8.22 -0.13
C GLY A 121 2.81 -8.71 1.23
N ILE A 122 3.98 -9.34 1.27
CA ILE A 122 4.48 -10.08 2.44
C ILE A 122 4.72 -9.14 3.62
N PHE A 123 5.51 -8.08 3.44
CA PHE A 123 5.84 -7.16 4.53
C PHE A 123 4.63 -6.52 5.22
N PRO A 124 3.71 -5.83 4.52
CA PRO A 124 2.56 -5.22 5.18
C PRO A 124 1.63 -6.27 5.80
N SER A 125 1.48 -7.45 5.18
CA SER A 125 0.65 -8.53 5.73
C SER A 125 1.22 -9.09 7.04
N MET A 126 2.53 -9.35 7.09
CA MET A 126 3.20 -9.81 8.31
C MET A 126 3.04 -8.79 9.44
N ILE A 127 3.22 -7.50 9.16
CA ILE A 127 3.02 -6.42 10.13
C ILE A 127 1.57 -6.42 10.65
N MET A 128 0.57 -6.51 9.75
CA MET A 128 -0.84 -6.55 10.14
C MET A 128 -1.16 -7.74 11.03
N ILE A 129 -0.67 -8.94 10.69
CA ILE A 129 -0.91 -10.17 11.46
C ILE A 129 -0.33 -10.04 12.87
N ILE A 130 0.92 -9.57 12.97
CA ILE A 130 1.61 -9.37 14.26
C ILE A 130 0.86 -8.33 15.10
N CYS A 131 0.49 -7.19 14.52
CA CYS A 131 -0.25 -6.15 15.22
C CYS A 131 -1.63 -6.66 15.68
N ALA A 132 -2.35 -7.39 14.82
CA ALA A 132 -3.65 -7.95 15.16
C ALA A 132 -3.56 -8.94 16.33
N TYR A 133 -2.55 -9.83 16.32
CA TYR A 133 -2.28 -10.75 17.42
C TYR A 133 -2.00 -10.00 18.73
N LEU A 134 -1.12 -9.00 18.69
CA LEU A 134 -0.74 -8.22 19.87
C LEU A 134 -1.90 -7.38 20.42
N ILE A 135 -2.75 -6.80 19.55
CA ILE A 135 -3.97 -6.09 19.95
C ILE A 135 -4.92 -7.04 20.68
N ARG A 136 -5.19 -8.23 20.11
CA ARG A 136 -6.06 -9.23 20.75
C ARG A 136 -5.52 -9.64 22.11
N ARG A 137 -4.21 -9.85 22.23
CA ARG A 137 -3.56 -10.18 23.52
C ARG A 137 -3.76 -9.05 24.54
N ASN A 138 -3.50 -7.79 24.17
CA ASN A 138 -3.66 -6.67 25.09
C ASN A 138 -5.13 -6.47 25.52
N LEU A 139 -6.08 -6.63 24.60
CA LEU A 139 -7.52 -6.54 24.92
C LEU A 139 -7.97 -7.65 25.87
N ALA A 140 -7.56 -8.90 25.63
CA ALA A 140 -7.89 -10.02 26.51
C ALA A 140 -7.32 -9.84 27.94
N GLN A 141 -6.13 -9.24 28.07
CA GLN A 141 -5.54 -8.93 29.37
C GLN A 141 -6.31 -7.83 30.11
N ARG A 142 -6.77 -6.79 29.39
CA ARG A 142 -7.61 -5.73 29.97
C ARG A 142 -8.97 -6.25 30.45
N GLN A 143 -9.63 -7.11 29.67
CA GLN A 143 -10.91 -7.73 30.06
C GLN A 143 -10.78 -8.53 31.35
N LYS A 144 -9.78 -9.40 31.46
CA LYS A 144 -9.51 -10.17 32.70
C LYS A 144 -9.29 -9.27 33.92
N LYS A 145 -8.61 -8.14 33.74
CA LYS A 145 -8.38 -7.17 34.82
C LYS A 145 -9.70 -6.52 35.27
N THR A 146 -10.57 -6.11 34.35
CA THR A 146 -11.88 -5.54 34.67
C THR A 146 -12.77 -6.54 35.40
N ASP A 147 -12.83 -7.79 34.94
CA ASP A 147 -13.64 -8.84 35.58
C ASP A 147 -13.20 -9.14 37.03
N THR A 148 -11.88 -9.11 37.29
CA THR A 148 -11.34 -9.32 38.63
C THR A 148 -11.62 -8.14 39.57
N THR A 149 -11.82 -6.93 39.05
CA THR A 149 -12.06 -5.72 39.85
C THR A 149 -13.55 -5.43 40.07
N GLY A 150 -14.45 -6.02 39.27
CA GLY A 150 -15.91 -5.89 39.38
C GLY A 150 -16.60 -6.88 40.32
N ILE A 151 -15.84 -7.78 40.97
CA ILE A 151 -16.37 -8.76 41.95
C ILE A 151 -16.14 -8.28 43.41
N ARG A 152 -15.88 -6.97 43.62
CA ARG A 152 -15.69 -6.41 44.96
C ARG A 152 -16.73 -5.35 45.29
#